data_AF-A0A0B1TPU4-F1
#
_entry.id   AF-A0A0B1TPU4-F1
#
_cell.length_a   1.000
_cell.length_b   1.000
_cell.length_c   1.000
_cell.angle_alpha   90.00
_cell.angle_beta   90.00
_cell.angle_gamma   90.00
#
_symmetry.space_group_name_H-M   'P 1'
#
loop_
_entity.id
_entity.type
_entity.pdbx_description
1 polymer ?
#
loop_
_entity_poly.entity_id
_entity_poly.type
_entity_poly.pdbx_seq_one_letter_code
_entity_poly.pdbx_strand_id
1 'polypeptide(L)'
;MMTQSFSAYEYGINATIKPDIVEKDFIATVGNAEWRILNISVNTTFYDTGDYYSYEMNRYVVQMKRNPSFYITMIITPSFVINILSIFGVFLKSADSMGKLGMALTNIMSLTFILGILATALPKTEGLPKIAIYVMVNLFIMVFALTATLFLPYLKRYLAGRVGMSGCGSEKKKRKDDTFYYCAEYGLCALLEIANLINFVILVT
;
A
#
# COMPACT_ATOMS: atom_id res chain seq x y z
N MET A 1 14.94 15.62 4.20
CA MET A 1 15.73 16.86 4.33
C MET A 1 16.88 16.74 3.35
N MET A 2 17.06 17.73 2.48
CA MET A 2 18.20 17.78 1.58
C MET A 2 19.15 18.85 2.09
N THR A 3 20.43 18.52 2.17
CA THR A 3 21.46 19.43 2.69
C THR A 3 22.57 19.56 1.66
N GLN A 4 22.87 20.79 1.27
CA GLN A 4 24.01 21.10 0.41
C GLN A 4 24.96 21.99 1.21
N SER A 5 26.25 21.67 1.20
CA SER A 5 27.24 22.42 1.96
C SER A 5 28.31 22.99 1.03
N PHE A 6 28.70 24.23 1.28
CA PHE A 6 29.75 24.94 0.57
C PHE A 6 30.78 25.42 1.57
N SER A 7 32.07 25.19 1.31
CA SER A 7 33.16 25.62 2.17
C SER A 7 34.20 26.37 1.35
N ALA A 8 34.75 27.44 1.93
CA ALA A 8 35.87 28.19 1.36
C ALA A 8 37.02 28.18 2.37
N TYR A 9 38.21 27.83 1.89
CA TYR A 9 39.40 27.63 2.74
C TYR A 9 40.27 28.89 2.85
N GLU A 10 40.19 29.79 1.88
CA GLU A 10 41.05 30.99 1.81
C GLU A 10 40.34 32.27 2.23
N TYR A 11 39.01 32.30 2.21
CA TYR A 11 38.20 33.47 2.51
C TYR A 11 36.86 33.08 3.11
N GLY A 12 36.34 33.94 4.00
CA GLY A 12 34.99 33.81 4.55
C GLY A 12 33.93 34.15 3.51
N ILE A 13 32.85 33.38 3.46
CA ILE A 13 31.69 33.64 2.62
C ILE A 13 30.48 33.74 3.53
N ASN A 14 29.97 34.95 3.71
CA ASN A 14 28.68 35.13 4.38
C ASN A 14 27.54 34.80 3.40
N ALA A 15 26.90 33.65 3.60
CA ALA A 15 25.76 33.24 2.79
C ALA A 15 24.46 33.87 3.32
N THR A 16 23.79 34.64 2.47
CA THR A 16 22.48 35.25 2.77
C THR A 16 21.42 34.76 1.79
N ILE A 17 20.21 34.53 2.29
CA ILE A 17 19.05 34.25 1.45
C ILE A 17 18.38 35.59 1.14
N LYS A 18 18.08 35.85 -0.14
CA LYS A 18 17.31 37.05 -0.53
C LYS A 18 15.95 37.05 0.18
N PRO A 19 15.48 38.18 0.72
CA PRO A 19 14.22 38.25 1.45
C PRO A 19 13.02 37.80 0.61
N ASP A 20 13.02 38.06 -0.70
CA ASP A 20 11.99 37.61 -1.65
C ASP A 20 11.81 36.08 -1.69
N ILE A 21 12.87 35.32 -1.39
CA ILE A 21 12.85 33.85 -1.38
C ILE A 21 12.30 33.30 -0.05
N VAL A 22 12.41 34.10 1.01
CA VAL A 22 11.88 33.77 2.35
C VAL A 22 10.37 34.01 2.40
N GLU A 23 9.83 34.78 1.44
CA GLU A 23 8.40 35.01 1.33
C GLU A 23 7.65 33.70 1.06
N LYS A 24 6.60 33.48 1.84
CA LYS A 24 5.86 32.21 1.89
C LYS A 24 5.23 31.85 0.54
N ASP A 25 4.89 32.87 -0.24
CA ASP A 25 4.26 32.74 -1.55
C ASP A 25 5.24 32.26 -2.63
N PHE A 26 6.51 32.68 -2.55
CA PHE A 26 7.57 32.17 -3.41
C PHE A 26 7.88 30.70 -3.10
N ILE A 27 8.04 30.33 -1.82
CA ILE A 27 8.30 28.94 -1.43
C ILE A 27 7.17 28.00 -1.88
N ALA A 28 5.93 28.47 -1.85
CA ALA A 28 4.78 27.70 -2.31
C ALA A 28 4.77 27.45 -3.84
N THR A 29 5.32 28.37 -4.63
CA THR A 29 5.31 28.32 -6.11
C THR A 29 6.50 27.59 -6.71
N VAL A 30 7.61 27.43 -5.98
CA VAL A 30 8.85 26.79 -6.49
C VAL A 30 8.79 25.25 -6.45
N GLY A 31 7.80 24.67 -5.78
CA GLY A 31 7.61 23.21 -5.74
C GLY A 31 7.13 22.61 -7.07
N ASN A 32 7.33 21.30 -7.24
CA ASN A 32 6.75 20.52 -8.34
C ASN A 32 5.52 19.73 -7.87
N ALA A 33 4.79 19.11 -8.79
CA ALA A 33 3.62 18.27 -8.48
C ALA A 33 3.91 17.17 -7.44
N GLU A 34 5.13 16.62 -7.43
CA GLU A 34 5.58 15.57 -6.51
C GLU A 34 6.18 16.08 -5.20
N TRP A 35 6.77 17.29 -5.20
CA TRP A 35 7.59 17.79 -4.10
C TRP A 35 7.22 19.22 -3.77
N ARG A 36 6.75 19.43 -2.54
CA ARG A 36 6.47 20.76 -2.00
C ARG A 36 7.64 21.19 -1.14
N ILE A 37 8.16 22.40 -1.37
CA ILE A 37 9.17 23.01 -0.51
C ILE A 37 8.45 23.58 0.72
N LEU A 38 8.95 23.27 1.91
CA LEU A 38 8.41 23.73 3.18
C LEU A 38 9.22 24.90 3.73
N ASN A 39 10.55 24.78 3.67
CA ASN A 39 11.46 25.79 4.23
C ASN A 39 12.83 25.67 3.56
N ILE A 40 13.52 26.80 3.43
CA ILE A 40 14.91 26.91 2.99
C ILE A 40 15.63 27.71 4.07
N SER A 41 16.62 27.12 4.72
CA SER A 41 17.43 27.78 5.74
C SER A 41 18.91 27.64 5.43
N VAL A 42 19.68 28.68 5.73
CA VAL A 42 21.13 28.67 5.66
C VAL A 42 21.69 28.69 7.06
N ASN A 43 22.65 27.82 7.33
CA ASN A 43 23.41 27.80 8.57
C ASN A 43 24.90 27.91 8.25
N THR A 44 25.53 29.00 8.71
CA THR A 44 26.96 29.22 8.56
C THR A 44 27.66 28.77 9.84
N THR A 45 28.52 27.77 9.72
CA THR A 45 29.28 27.21 10.83
C THR A 45 30.76 27.35 10.55
N PHE A 46 31.50 27.93 11.50
CA PHE A 46 32.94 27.98 11.49
C PHE A 46 33.50 26.65 12.00
N TYR A 47 34.37 26.03 11.22
CA TYR A 47 35.12 24.86 11.63
C TYR A 47 36.57 25.26 11.86
N ASP A 48 37.03 25.08 13.09
CA ASP A 48 38.43 25.25 13.45
C ASP A 48 39.09 23.87 13.56
N THR A 49 40.03 23.60 12.66
CA THR A 49 40.75 22.31 12.61
C THR A 49 41.99 22.33 13.52
N GLY A 50 42.18 23.39 14.32
CA GLY A 50 43.38 23.58 15.13
C GLY A 50 44.56 24.02 14.26
N ASP A 51 45.68 23.30 14.31
CA ASP A 51 46.99 23.75 13.79
C ASP A 51 47.11 23.86 12.25
N TYR A 52 46.06 23.55 11.48
CA TYR A 52 46.15 23.47 10.02
C TYR A 52 45.45 24.63 9.30
N TYR A 53 44.13 24.76 9.47
CA TYR A 53 43.32 25.81 8.83
C TYR A 53 41.94 25.86 9.47
N SER A 54 41.43 27.09 9.64
CA SER A 54 40.04 27.37 10.01
C SER A 54 39.27 27.75 8.74
N TYR A 55 38.08 27.20 8.54
CA TYR A 55 37.28 27.48 7.35
C TYR A 55 35.80 27.70 7.68
N GLU A 56 35.13 28.49 6.86
CA GLU A 56 33.69 28.71 6.94
C GLU A 56 32.95 27.67 6.11
N MET A 57 31.93 27.04 6.70
CA MET A 57 31.04 26.10 6.02
C MET A 57 29.61 26.64 6.04
N ASN A 58 29.09 26.94 4.86
CA ASN A 58 27.70 27.34 4.64
C ASN A 58 26.86 26.11 4.30
N ARG A 59 25.89 25.79 5.14
CA ARG A 59 24.98 24.65 4.99
C ARG A 59 23.59 25.12 4.60
N TYR A 60 23.20 24.86 3.37
CA TYR A 60 21.84 25.07 2.85
C TYR A 60 21.01 23.84 3.18
N VAL A 61 19.93 24.04 3.93
CA VAL A 61 18.99 23.00 4.33
C VAL A 61 17.65 23.29 3.66
N VAL A 62 17.25 22.41 2.75
CA VAL A 62 15.95 22.47 2.07
C VAL A 62 15.05 21.39 2.66
N GLN A 63 13.99 21.83 3.32
CA GLN A 63 12.93 20.97 3.82
C GLN A 63 11.89 20.80 2.73
N MET A 64 11.69 19.57 2.27
CA MET A 64 10.72 19.22 1.23
C MET A 64 9.81 18.11 1.73
N LYS A 65 8.54 18.14 1.29
CA LYS A 65 7.54 17.11 1.56
C LYS A 65 7.04 16.52 0.25
N ARG A 66 7.04 15.20 0.17
CA ARG A 66 6.47 14.47 -0.97
C ARG A 66 4.95 14.60 -0.95
N ASN A 67 4.35 14.80 -2.11
CA ASN A 67 2.90 14.81 -2.32
C ASN A 67 2.43 13.43 -2.78
N PRO A 68 1.68 12.66 -1.96
CA PRO A 68 1.31 11.29 -2.30
C PRO A 68 0.12 11.18 -3.26
N SER A 69 -0.57 12.29 -3.57
CA SER A 69 -1.85 12.27 -4.32
C SER A 69 -1.78 11.54 -5.65
N PHE A 70 -0.65 11.62 -6.36
CA PHE A 70 -0.46 10.90 -7.62
C PHE A 70 -0.56 9.36 -7.44
N TYR A 71 0.10 8.82 -6.41
CA TYR A 71 0.08 7.38 -6.14
C TYR A 71 -1.30 6.92 -5.66
N ILE A 72 -2.02 7.77 -4.91
CA ILE A 72 -3.38 7.48 -4.47
C ILE A 72 -4.29 7.29 -5.67
N THR A 73 -4.31 8.25 -6.58
CA THR A 73 -5.20 8.22 -7.75
C THR A 73 -4.81 7.13 -8.76
N MET A 74 -3.51 6.95 -9.02
CA MET A 74 -3.05 6.06 -10.10
C MET A 74 -2.87 4.59 -9.70
N ILE A 75 -2.65 4.30 -8.42
CA ILE A 75 -2.35 2.93 -7.96
C ILE A 75 -3.37 2.47 -6.93
N ILE A 76 -3.62 3.28 -5.91
CA ILE A 76 -4.45 2.87 -4.76
C ILE A 76 -5.92 2.76 -5.17
N THR A 77 -6.48 3.79 -5.82
CA THR A 77 -7.88 3.78 -6.30
C THR A 77 -8.19 2.61 -7.24
N PRO A 78 -7.44 2.36 -8.33
CA PRO A 78 -7.76 1.24 -9.23
C PRO A 78 -7.58 -0.12 -8.56
N SER A 79 -6.54 -0.31 -7.73
CA SER A 79 -6.34 -1.59 -7.03
C SER A 79 -7.44 -1.88 -6.01
N PHE A 80 -7.95 -0.85 -5.33
CA PHE A 80 -9.09 -0.98 -4.41
C PHE A 80 -10.35 -1.47 -5.14
N VAL A 81 -10.68 -0.83 -6.27
CA VAL A 81 -11.83 -1.21 -7.10
C VAL A 81 -11.70 -2.63 -7.63
N ILE A 82 -10.52 -3.00 -8.14
CA ILE A 82 -10.27 -4.35 -8.67
C ILE A 82 -10.44 -5.40 -7.57
N ASN A 83 -9.98 -5.13 -6.33
CA ASN A 83 -10.15 -6.08 -5.23
C ASN A 83 -11.61 -6.25 -4.83
N ILE A 84 -12.36 -5.17 -4.69
CA ILE A 84 -13.80 -5.23 -4.40
C ILE A 84 -14.50 -6.11 -5.46
N LEU A 85 -14.29 -5.78 -6.73
CA LEU A 85 -14.90 -6.51 -7.83
C LEU A 85 -14.47 -7.98 -7.87
N SER A 86 -13.25 -8.29 -7.46
CA SER A 86 -12.74 -9.65 -7.46
C SER A 86 -13.26 -10.47 -6.28
N ILE A 87 -13.39 -9.89 -5.09
CA ILE A 87 -13.99 -10.56 -3.93
C ILE A 87 -15.46 -10.85 -4.25
N PHE A 88 -16.23 -9.83 -4.66
CA PHE A 88 -17.59 -10.05 -5.14
C PHE A 88 -17.65 -11.05 -6.29
N GLY A 89 -16.72 -10.97 -7.25
CA GLY A 89 -16.65 -11.88 -8.39
C GLY A 89 -16.36 -13.34 -8.02
N VAL A 90 -15.65 -13.61 -6.93
CA VAL A 90 -15.35 -14.98 -6.48
C VAL A 90 -16.51 -15.56 -5.66
N PHE A 91 -17.18 -14.73 -4.85
CA PHE A 91 -18.27 -15.14 -3.97
C PHE A 91 -19.66 -15.11 -4.64
N LEU A 92 -19.97 -14.11 -5.47
CA LEU A 92 -21.27 -13.99 -6.16
C LEU A 92 -21.38 -14.84 -7.43
N LYS A 93 -20.25 -15.15 -8.08
CA LYS A 93 -20.28 -15.85 -9.35
C LYS A 93 -20.70 -17.30 -9.13
N SER A 94 -21.95 -17.60 -9.46
CA SER A 94 -22.54 -18.94 -9.47
C SER A 94 -21.97 -19.87 -10.57
N ALA A 95 -20.82 -19.50 -11.15
CA ALA A 95 -20.18 -20.24 -12.24
C ALA A 95 -19.29 -21.37 -11.72
N ASP A 96 -18.91 -22.24 -12.66
CA ASP A 96 -17.97 -23.34 -12.43
C ASP A 96 -16.73 -22.90 -11.64
N SER A 97 -16.22 -23.84 -10.83
CA SER A 97 -15.02 -23.63 -10.00
C SER A 97 -13.84 -23.05 -10.77
N MET A 98 -13.72 -23.37 -12.06
CA MET A 98 -12.68 -22.85 -12.95
C MET A 98 -12.85 -21.35 -13.25
N GLY A 99 -14.09 -20.87 -13.36
CA GLY A 99 -14.41 -19.46 -13.58
C GLY A 99 -14.15 -18.59 -12.36
N LYS A 100 -14.26 -19.14 -11.14
CA LYS A 100 -13.85 -18.47 -9.89
C LYS A 100 -12.33 -18.39 -9.77
N LEU A 101 -11.65 -19.49 -10.07
CA LEU A 101 -10.19 -19.58 -10.13
C LEU A 101 -9.61 -18.55 -11.12
N GLY A 102 -10.15 -18.49 -12.34
CA GLY A 102 -9.70 -17.55 -13.37
C GLY A 102 -9.76 -16.09 -12.90
N MET A 103 -10.90 -15.66 -12.32
CA MET A 103 -11.05 -14.29 -11.80
C MET A 103 -10.03 -13.97 -10.70
N ALA A 104 -9.89 -14.87 -9.72
CA ALA A 104 -8.95 -14.67 -8.61
C ALA A 104 -7.50 -14.64 -9.10
N LEU A 105 -7.11 -15.54 -9.99
CA LEU A 105 -5.77 -15.59 -10.56
C LEU A 105 -5.46 -14.34 -11.38
N THR A 106 -6.39 -13.84 -12.20
CA THR A 106 -6.21 -12.59 -12.93
C THR A 106 -5.95 -11.42 -11.97
N ASN A 107 -6.72 -11.31 -10.88
CA ASN A 107 -6.48 -10.26 -9.89
C ASN A 107 -5.12 -10.41 -9.19
N ILE A 108 -4.77 -11.62 -8.76
CA ILE A 108 -3.46 -11.90 -8.14
C ILE A 108 -2.33 -11.52 -9.09
N MET A 109 -2.44 -11.84 -10.38
CA MET A 109 -1.47 -11.45 -11.39
C MET A 109 -1.36 -9.93 -11.53
N SER A 110 -2.50 -9.22 -11.59
CA SER A 110 -2.52 -7.75 -11.63
C SER A 110 -1.87 -7.11 -10.40
N LEU A 111 -2.18 -7.59 -9.19
CA LEU A 111 -1.57 -7.08 -7.95
C LEU A 111 -0.07 -7.39 -7.88
N THR A 112 0.35 -8.56 -8.34
CA THR A 112 1.77 -8.95 -8.40
C THR A 112 2.53 -8.06 -9.39
N PHE A 113 1.93 -7.75 -10.53
CA PHE A 113 2.50 -6.81 -11.50
C PHE A 113 2.66 -5.39 -10.90
N ILE A 114 1.64 -4.90 -10.20
CA ILE A 114 1.71 -3.62 -9.48
C ILE A 114 2.83 -3.63 -8.43
N LEU A 115 2.97 -4.71 -7.65
CA LEU A 115 4.09 -4.87 -6.70
C LEU A 115 5.45 -4.83 -7.40
N GLY A 116 5.57 -5.46 -8.57
CA GLY A 116 6.79 -5.42 -9.39
C GLY A 116 7.16 -4.01 -9.81
N ILE A 117 6.19 -3.22 -10.29
CA ILE A 117 6.39 -1.80 -10.63
C ILE A 117 6.77 -1.00 -9.38
N LEU A 118 6.12 -1.23 -8.24
CA LEU A 118 6.46 -0.54 -6.99
C LEU A 118 7.88 -0.88 -6.52
N ALA A 119 8.34 -2.11 -6.70
CA ALA A 119 9.68 -2.54 -6.32
C ALA A 119 10.79 -1.86 -7.14
N THR A 120 10.51 -1.43 -8.37
CA THR A 120 11.46 -0.69 -9.21
C THR A 120 11.32 0.82 -9.06
N ALA A 121 10.11 1.32 -8.76
CA ALA A 121 9.84 2.75 -8.59
C ALA A 121 10.21 3.29 -7.20
N LEU A 122 10.15 2.46 -6.16
CA LEU A 122 10.44 2.87 -4.78
C LEU A 122 11.90 2.62 -4.42
N PRO A 123 12.54 3.53 -3.66
CA PRO A 123 13.89 3.29 -3.18
C PRO A 123 13.89 2.10 -2.22
N LYS A 124 14.96 1.30 -2.27
CA LYS A 124 15.20 0.22 -1.29
C LYS A 124 15.58 0.86 0.04
N THR A 125 14.64 0.90 0.98
CA THR A 125 14.83 1.43 2.34
C THR A 125 14.86 0.30 3.36
N GLU A 126 15.35 0.57 4.58
CA GLU A 126 15.37 -0.43 5.67
C GLU A 126 13.96 -0.91 6.06
N GLY A 127 12.95 -0.03 5.92
CA GLY A 127 11.54 -0.36 6.12
C GLY A 127 10.79 -0.52 4.81
N LEU A 128 9.75 -1.36 4.82
CA LEU A 128 8.83 -1.49 3.69
C LEU A 128 7.95 -0.23 3.57
N PRO A 129 7.85 0.39 2.39
CA PRO A 129 6.94 1.52 2.17
C PRO A 129 5.49 1.12 2.44
N LYS A 130 4.71 2.01 3.07
CA LYS A 130 3.29 1.76 3.40
C LYS A 130 2.47 1.30 2.18
N ILE A 131 2.73 1.88 1.01
CA ILE A 131 2.04 1.50 -0.24
C ILE A 131 2.33 0.06 -0.67
N ALA A 132 3.56 -0.42 -0.46
CA ALA A 132 3.92 -1.81 -0.77
C ALA A 132 3.21 -2.78 0.18
N ILE A 133 3.13 -2.43 1.48
CA ILE A 133 2.40 -3.20 2.48
C ILE A 133 0.93 -3.32 2.10
N TYR A 134 0.29 -2.21 1.68
CA TYR A 134 -1.10 -2.22 1.24
C TYR A 134 -1.35 -3.21 0.10
N VAL A 135 -0.53 -3.17 -0.97
CA VAL A 135 -0.71 -4.07 -2.11
C VAL A 135 -0.42 -5.53 -1.72
N MET A 136 0.55 -5.79 -0.84
CA MET A 136 0.81 -7.13 -0.31
C MET A 136 -0.37 -7.67 0.50
N VAL A 137 -0.93 -6.88 1.42
CA VAL A 137 -2.10 -7.29 2.23
C VAL A 137 -3.29 -7.60 1.31
N ASN A 138 -3.53 -6.77 0.31
CA ASN A 138 -4.54 -7.01 -0.72
C ASN A 138 -4.33 -8.34 -1.47
N LEU A 139 -3.08 -8.65 -1.82
CA LEU A 139 -2.73 -9.93 -2.43
C LEU A 139 -3.02 -11.10 -1.48
N PHE A 140 -2.67 -10.99 -0.20
CA PHE A 140 -2.98 -12.02 0.80
C PHE A 140 -4.48 -12.21 1.01
N ILE A 141 -5.27 -11.14 1.05
CA ILE A 141 -6.74 -11.19 1.14
C ILE A 141 -7.29 -11.98 -0.05
N MET A 142 -6.80 -11.73 -1.26
CA MET A 142 -7.25 -12.45 -2.46
C MET A 142 -6.85 -13.91 -2.51
N VAL A 143 -5.61 -14.24 -2.09
CA VAL A 143 -5.17 -15.64 -1.98
C VAL A 143 -6.04 -16.37 -0.95
N PHE A 144 -6.26 -15.77 0.21
CA PHE A 144 -7.12 -16.35 1.23
C PHE A 144 -8.58 -16.52 0.75
N ALA A 145 -9.13 -15.52 0.06
CA ALA A 145 -10.47 -15.59 -0.55
C ALA A 145 -10.59 -16.78 -1.50
N LEU A 146 -9.61 -16.96 -2.39
CA LEU A 146 -9.58 -18.08 -3.32
C LEU A 146 -9.47 -19.42 -2.59
N THR A 147 -8.53 -19.54 -1.65
CA THR A 147 -8.34 -20.77 -0.87
C THR A 147 -9.61 -21.12 -0.09
N ALA A 148 -10.24 -20.17 0.59
CA ALA A 148 -11.48 -20.39 1.32
C ALA A 148 -12.60 -20.87 0.39
N THR A 149 -12.76 -20.24 -0.77
CA THR A 149 -13.82 -20.57 -1.73
C THR A 149 -13.64 -21.96 -2.37
N LEU A 150 -12.40 -22.42 -2.56
CA LEU A 150 -12.11 -23.77 -3.03
C LEU A 150 -12.20 -24.82 -1.91
N PHE A 151 -11.82 -24.45 -0.69
CA PHE A 151 -11.80 -25.35 0.45
C PHE A 151 -13.20 -25.64 1.02
N LEU A 152 -14.07 -24.63 1.07
CA LEU A 152 -15.47 -24.73 1.53
C LEU A 152 -16.25 -25.91 0.89
N PRO A 153 -16.36 -26.04 -0.44
CA PRO A 153 -17.08 -27.14 -1.06
C PRO A 153 -16.38 -28.48 -0.88
N TYR A 154 -15.04 -28.50 -0.83
CA TYR A 154 -14.27 -29.72 -0.57
C TYR A 154 -14.52 -30.25 0.84
N LEU A 155 -14.48 -29.36 1.84
CA LEU A 155 -14.78 -29.67 3.24
C LEU A 155 -16.21 -30.19 3.40
N LYS A 156 -17.18 -29.57 2.72
CA LYS A 156 -18.58 -30.04 2.72
C LYS A 156 -18.69 -31.48 2.21
N ARG A 157 -18.00 -31.82 1.12
CA ARG A 157 -17.98 -33.19 0.57
C ARG A 157 -17.30 -34.17 1.51
N TYR A 158 -16.18 -33.77 2.12
CA TYR A 158 -15.45 -34.59 3.08
C TYR A 158 -16.30 -34.92 4.33
N LEU A 159 -16.98 -33.92 4.89
CA LEU A 159 -17.87 -34.10 6.04
C LEU A 159 -19.10 -34.94 5.68
N ALA A 160 -19.68 -34.75 4.49
CA ALA A 160 -20.81 -35.56 4.02
C ALA A 160 -20.42 -37.05 3.86
N GLY A 161 -19.20 -37.35 3.38
CA GLY A 161 -18.68 -38.71 3.28
C GLY A 161 -18.53 -39.42 4.63
N ARG A 162 -18.24 -38.68 5.72
CA ARG A 162 -18.16 -39.24 7.09
C ARG A 162 -19.53 -39.49 7.72
N VAL A 163 -20.52 -38.66 7.40
CA VAL A 163 -21.88 -38.72 7.99
C VAL A 163 -22.76 -39.78 7.32
N GLY A 164 -22.44 -40.20 6.10
CA GLY A 164 -23.17 -41.24 5.35
C GLY A 164 -23.26 -42.63 6.00
N MET A 165 -22.48 -42.91 7.05
CA MET A 165 -22.56 -44.16 7.82
C MET A 165 -23.59 -44.13 8.97
N SER A 166 -24.23 -42.99 9.26
CA SER A 166 -25.18 -42.89 10.38
C SER A 166 -26.34 -41.92 10.09
N GLY A 167 -27.52 -42.46 9.72
CA GLY A 167 -28.79 -41.81 10.05
C GLY A 167 -29.80 -41.54 8.91
N CYS A 168 -30.95 -42.21 9.03
CA CYS A 168 -32.23 -42.01 8.34
C CYS A 168 -32.97 -40.73 8.83
N GLY A 169 -32.33 -39.55 8.68
CA GLY A 169 -32.88 -38.24 9.09
C GLY A 169 -32.62 -37.11 8.07
N SER A 170 -32.49 -37.49 6.80
CA SER A 170 -31.60 -36.86 5.83
C SER A 170 -32.04 -35.51 5.26
N GLU A 171 -33.33 -35.16 5.19
CA GLU A 171 -33.76 -33.92 4.52
C GLU A 171 -33.63 -32.66 5.38
N LYS A 172 -34.07 -32.71 6.64
CA LYS A 172 -34.00 -31.54 7.56
C LYS A 172 -32.55 -31.20 7.93
N LYS A 173 -31.67 -32.20 8.00
CA LYS A 173 -30.23 -32.03 8.27
C LYS A 173 -29.52 -31.42 7.05
N LYS A 174 -29.75 -31.97 5.85
CA LYS A 174 -29.16 -31.48 4.59
C LYS A 174 -29.56 -30.03 4.28
N ARG A 175 -30.84 -29.67 4.51
CA ARG A 175 -31.32 -28.28 4.33
C ARG A 175 -30.66 -27.28 5.29
N LYS A 176 -30.38 -27.69 6.53
CA LYS A 176 -29.65 -26.87 7.52
C LYS A 176 -28.18 -26.71 7.13
N ASP A 177 -27.52 -27.77 6.67
CA ASP A 177 -26.11 -27.74 6.24
C ASP A 177 -25.92 -26.84 5.00
N ASP A 178 -26.88 -26.84 4.07
CA ASP A 178 -26.88 -25.96 2.91
C ASP A 178 -27.05 -24.48 3.30
N THR A 179 -27.96 -24.19 4.24
CA THR A 179 -28.19 -22.83 4.73
C THR A 179 -26.98 -22.30 5.50
N PHE A 180 -26.34 -23.15 6.30
CA PHE A 180 -25.09 -22.82 7.00
C PHE A 180 -23.95 -22.50 6.02
N TYR A 181 -23.84 -23.27 4.94
CA TYR A 181 -22.84 -23.05 3.90
C TYR A 181 -23.00 -21.68 3.21
N TYR A 182 -24.22 -21.34 2.78
CA TYR A 182 -24.48 -20.03 2.18
C TYR A 182 -24.21 -18.88 3.18
N CYS A 183 -24.61 -19.05 4.44
CA CYS A 183 -24.32 -18.07 5.49
C CYS A 183 -22.81 -17.88 5.70
N ALA A 184 -22.02 -18.96 5.66
CA ALA A 184 -20.57 -18.90 5.78
C ALA A 184 -19.91 -18.23 4.56
N GLU A 185 -20.39 -18.51 3.35
CA GLU A 185 -19.86 -17.91 2.11
C GLU A 185 -20.11 -16.38 2.07
N TYR A 186 -21.34 -15.93 2.37
CA TYR A 186 -21.65 -14.50 2.47
C TYR A 186 -20.93 -13.82 3.66
N GLY A 187 -20.79 -14.52 4.78
CA GLY A 187 -20.05 -14.02 5.94
C GLY A 187 -18.56 -13.80 5.63
N LEU A 188 -17.92 -14.75 4.95
CA LEU A 188 -16.52 -14.62 4.48
C LEU A 188 -16.36 -13.50 3.47
N CYS A 189 -17.30 -13.37 2.53
CA CYS A 189 -17.31 -12.27 1.56
C CYS A 189 -17.34 -10.91 2.27
N ALA A 190 -18.28 -10.72 3.21
CA ALA A 190 -18.40 -9.47 3.96
C ALA A 190 -17.16 -9.17 4.82
N LEU A 191 -16.60 -10.20 5.47
CA LEU A 191 -15.38 -10.06 6.27
C LEU A 191 -14.19 -9.61 5.43
N LEU A 192 -14.01 -10.19 4.24
CA LEU A 192 -12.91 -9.87 3.35
C LEU A 192 -13.05 -8.48 2.72
N GLU A 193 -14.27 -8.06 2.40
CA GLU A 193 -14.53 -6.68 1.98
C GLU A 193 -14.24 -5.66 3.09
N ILE A 194 -14.66 -5.97 4.32
CA ILE A 194 -14.34 -5.12 5.48
C ILE A 194 -12.82 -5.06 5.68
N ALA A 195 -12.11 -6.18 5.55
CA ALA A 195 -10.64 -6.20 5.63
C ALA A 195 -9.97 -5.34 4.54
N ASN A 196 -10.46 -5.41 3.31
CA ASN A 196 -9.98 -4.59 2.20
C ASN A 196 -10.24 -3.09 2.44
N LEU A 197 -11.42 -2.74 2.96
CA LEU A 197 -11.77 -1.36 3.34
C LEU A 197 -10.89 -0.85 4.48
N ILE A 198 -10.65 -1.65 5.51
CA ILE A 198 -9.76 -1.31 6.62
C ILE A 198 -8.34 -1.04 6.10
N ASN A 199 -7.83 -1.90 5.21
CA ASN A 199 -6.51 -1.73 4.59
C ASN A 199 -6.42 -0.40 3.80
N PHE A 200 -7.48 -0.05 3.07
CA PHE A 200 -7.55 1.24 2.36
C PHE A 200 -7.56 2.44 3.33
N VAL A 201 -8.36 2.38 4.39
CA VAL A 201 -8.45 3.47 5.38
C VAL A 201 -7.13 3.66 6.13
N ILE A 202 -6.45 2.57 6.52
CA ILE A 202 -5.14 2.61 7.20
C ILE A 202 -4.07 3.25 6.31
N LEU A 203 -4.14 3.06 4.99
CA LEU A 203 -3.18 3.66 4.07
C LEU A 203 -3.40 5.16 3.87
N VAL A 204 -4.67 5.59 3.84
CA VAL A 204 -5.06 6.98 3.59
C VAL A 204 -4.93 7.85 4.84
N THR A 205 -5.05 7.25 6.03
CA THR A 205 -4.90 7.91 7.34
C THR A 205 -3.43 8.03 7.76
#